data_AF-A0A927LUV2-F1
#
_entry.id   AF-A0A927LUV2-F1
#
_cell.length_a   1.000
_cell.length_b   1.000
_cell.length_c   1.000
_cell.angle_alpha   90.00
_cell.angle_beta   90.00
_cell.angle_gamma   90.00
#
_symmetry.space_group_name_H-M   'P 1'
#
loop_
_entity.id
_entity.type
_entity.pdbx_description
1 polymer ?
#
loop_
_entity_poly.entity_id
_entity_poly.type
_entity_poly.pdbx_seq_one_letter_code
_entity_poly.pdbx_strand_id
1 'polypeptide(L)'
;MERKKDAIITQELIEMGFKGRVLSQLLQFITDKETLQDFYNFIILKGEGMTKILLVHKFITYMQDKSSFQNCKEFEDAYVNAQGTIKKQLVVARLFALKTSIFQLNKVQTIMEKENISLSKFYALIVKYRQMYSVSEIITLFETMPTVKVSK
;
A
#
# COMPACT_ATOMS: atom_id res chain seq x y z
N MET A 1 -21.54 -11.84 -12.04
CA MET A 1 -20.86 -13.02 -11.46
C MET A 1 -19.89 -12.62 -10.34
N GLU A 2 -19.24 -11.44 -10.41
CA GLU A 2 -18.39 -10.86 -9.34
C GLU A 2 -19.10 -10.69 -7.99
N ARG A 3 -20.31 -10.12 -7.94
CA ARG A 3 -21.02 -9.89 -6.65
C ARG A 3 -21.27 -11.17 -5.83
N LYS A 4 -21.33 -12.34 -6.46
CA LYS A 4 -21.46 -13.63 -5.74
C LYS A 4 -20.13 -14.08 -5.12
N LYS A 5 -18.98 -13.75 -5.73
CA LYS A 5 -17.65 -14.08 -5.20
C LYS A 5 -17.35 -13.24 -3.96
N ASP A 6 -17.66 -11.95 -4.00
CA ASP A 6 -17.45 -11.02 -2.88
C ASP A 6 -18.27 -11.42 -1.64
N ALA A 7 -19.49 -11.91 -1.86
CA ALA A 7 -20.38 -12.39 -0.80
C ALA A 7 -19.82 -13.65 -0.09
N ILE A 8 -19.19 -14.56 -0.83
CA ILE A 8 -18.60 -15.79 -0.26
C ILE A 8 -17.39 -15.44 0.61
N ILE A 9 -16.47 -14.62 0.12
CA ILE A 9 -15.27 -14.19 0.86
C ILE A 9 -15.67 -13.45 2.14
N THR A 10 -16.64 -12.53 2.02
CA THR A 10 -17.14 -11.78 3.18
C THR A 10 -17.72 -12.71 4.24
N GLN A 11 -18.52 -13.69 3.84
CA GLN A 11 -19.12 -14.65 4.76
C GLN A 11 -18.06 -15.50 5.46
N GLU A 12 -17.06 -15.98 4.73
CA GLU A 12 -15.97 -16.80 5.26
C GLU A 12 -15.14 -16.05 6.32
N LEU A 13 -14.79 -14.79 6.06
CA LEU A 13 -14.11 -13.94 7.04
C LEU A 13 -14.96 -13.66 8.28
N ILE A 14 -16.29 -13.56 8.13
CA ILE A 14 -17.23 -13.43 9.26
C ILE A 14 -17.27 -14.72 10.08
N GLU A 15 -17.24 -15.89 9.45
CA GLU A 15 -17.22 -17.20 10.10
C GLU A 15 -15.92 -17.45 10.87
N MET A 16 -14.79 -16.95 10.36
CA MET A 16 -13.52 -16.87 11.11
C MET A 16 -13.60 -15.88 12.30
N GLY A 17 -14.68 -15.12 12.39
CA GLY A 17 -15.00 -14.21 13.47
C GLY A 17 -14.35 -12.83 13.34
N PHE A 18 -14.12 -12.34 12.11
CA PHE A 18 -13.76 -10.94 11.86
C PHE A 18 -15.02 -10.10 11.65
N LYS A 19 -15.09 -8.94 12.29
CA LYS A 19 -16.25 -8.04 12.25
C LYS A 19 -15.82 -6.58 12.27
N GLY A 20 -16.73 -5.69 11.88
CA GLY A 20 -16.53 -4.24 11.94
C GLY A 20 -15.31 -3.77 11.15
N ARG A 21 -14.54 -2.83 11.71
CA ARG A 21 -13.40 -2.19 11.03
C ARG A 21 -12.34 -3.20 10.56
N VAL A 22 -12.07 -4.23 11.34
CA VAL A 22 -11.07 -5.26 11.02
C VAL A 22 -11.48 -6.05 9.76
N LEU A 23 -12.76 -6.40 9.65
CA LEU A 23 -13.31 -7.04 8.45
C LEU A 23 -13.22 -6.10 7.24
N SER A 24 -13.60 -4.83 7.41
CA SER A 24 -13.53 -3.83 6.33
C SER A 24 -12.09 -3.61 5.84
N GLN A 25 -11.09 -3.76 6.70
CA GLN A 25 -9.68 -3.68 6.31
C GLN A 25 -9.24 -4.94 5.56
N LEU A 26 -9.62 -6.14 6.01
CA LEU A 26 -9.31 -7.38 5.31
C LEU A 26 -9.89 -7.40 3.89
N LEU A 27 -11.13 -6.95 3.71
CA LEU A 27 -11.79 -6.89 2.41
C LEU A 27 -11.16 -5.89 1.42
N GLN A 28 -10.25 -5.03 1.87
CA GLN A 28 -9.46 -4.19 0.95
C GLN A 28 -8.33 -4.95 0.28
N PHE A 29 -7.89 -6.07 0.87
CA PHE A 29 -6.76 -6.87 0.39
C PHE A 29 -7.16 -8.28 -0.04
N ILE A 30 -8.24 -8.83 0.53
CA ILE A 30 -8.80 -10.14 0.19
C ILE A 30 -9.97 -9.92 -0.77
N THR A 31 -9.67 -9.87 -2.06
CA THR A 31 -10.65 -9.60 -3.13
C THR A 31 -10.99 -10.83 -3.96
N ASP A 32 -10.25 -11.92 -3.79
CA ASP A 32 -10.41 -13.15 -4.54
C ASP A 32 -9.97 -14.38 -3.71
N LYS A 33 -10.11 -15.57 -4.31
CA LYS A 33 -9.74 -16.82 -3.64
C LYS A 33 -8.23 -16.97 -3.42
N GLU A 34 -7.41 -16.35 -4.27
CA GLU A 34 -5.95 -16.46 -4.15
C GLU A 34 -5.46 -15.65 -2.94
N THR A 35 -5.91 -14.40 -2.83
CA THR A 35 -5.63 -13.54 -1.67
C THR A 35 -6.23 -14.07 -0.37
N LEU A 36 -7.37 -14.78 -0.44
CA LEU A 36 -7.92 -15.51 0.72
C LEU A 36 -7.04 -16.70 1.12
N GLN A 37 -6.53 -17.46 0.15
CA GLN A 37 -5.58 -18.53 0.43
C GLN A 37 -4.27 -18.00 1.01
N ASP A 38 -3.76 -16.87 0.53
CA ASP A 38 -2.62 -16.17 1.13
C ASP A 38 -2.88 -15.83 2.60
N PHE A 39 -4.11 -15.42 2.94
CA PHE A 39 -4.49 -15.14 4.33
C PHE A 39 -4.49 -16.40 5.21
N TYR A 40 -5.04 -17.51 4.72
CA TYR A 40 -4.97 -18.79 5.43
C TYR A 40 -3.53 -19.25 5.66
N ASN A 41 -2.71 -19.20 4.62
CA ASN A 41 -1.29 -19.56 4.71
C ASN A 41 -0.56 -18.66 5.72
N PHE A 42 -0.90 -17.37 5.74
CA PHE A 42 -0.33 -16.43 6.71
C PHE A 42 -0.69 -16.79 8.15
N ILE A 43 -1.95 -17.14 8.42
CA ILE A 43 -2.41 -17.58 9.74
C ILE A 43 -1.65 -18.84 10.19
N ILE A 44 -1.52 -19.84 9.30
CA ILE A 44 -0.83 -21.10 9.62
C ILE A 44 0.64 -20.86 9.94
N LEU A 45 1.33 -20.04 9.13
CA LEU A 45 2.78 -19.86 9.25
C LEU A 45 3.19 -18.85 10.31
N LYS A 46 2.35 -17.85 10.60
CA LYS A 46 2.73 -16.67 11.40
C LYS A 46 1.68 -16.26 12.43
N GLY A 47 0.51 -16.87 12.45
CA GLY A 47 -0.62 -16.41 13.27
C GLY A 47 -0.63 -16.92 14.72
N GLU A 48 0.21 -17.90 15.06
CA GLU A 48 0.22 -18.49 16.40
C GLU A 48 0.55 -17.44 17.48
N GLY A 49 -0.27 -17.40 18.54
CA GLY A 49 -0.12 -16.45 19.64
C GLY A 49 -0.51 -14.99 19.33
N MET A 50 -0.98 -14.69 18.11
CA MET A 50 -1.39 -13.32 17.75
C MET A 50 -2.86 -13.05 18.11
N THR A 51 -3.14 -11.85 18.60
CA THR A 51 -4.52 -11.35 18.66
C THR A 51 -5.05 -11.12 17.24
N LYS A 52 -6.37 -11.21 17.03
CA LYS A 52 -6.98 -10.97 15.72
C LYS A 52 -6.60 -9.61 15.12
N ILE A 53 -6.48 -8.58 15.95
CA ILE A 53 -6.08 -7.24 15.50
C ILE A 53 -4.64 -7.25 14.98
N LEU A 54 -3.72 -7.84 15.75
CA LEU A 54 -2.32 -7.94 15.37
C LEU A 54 -2.12 -8.79 14.11
N LEU A 55 -2.85 -9.91 14.02
CA LEU A 55 -2.87 -10.78 12.85
C LEU A 55 -3.26 -10.00 11.58
N VAL A 56 -4.37 -9.26 11.62
CA VAL A 56 -4.82 -8.48 10.45
C VAL A 56 -3.84 -7.38 10.10
N HIS A 57 -3.32 -6.66 11.09
CA HIS A 57 -2.30 -5.63 10.83
C HIS A 57 -1.07 -6.24 10.13
N LYS A 58 -0.54 -7.35 10.67
CA LYS A 58 0.65 -8.01 10.11
C LYS A 58 0.39 -8.61 8.73
N PHE A 59 -0.81 -9.14 8.48
CA PHE A 59 -1.20 -9.61 7.17
C PHE A 59 -1.28 -8.47 6.15
N ILE A 60 -1.86 -7.33 6.51
CA ILE A 60 -1.92 -6.15 5.65
C ILE A 60 -0.51 -5.68 5.29
N THR A 61 0.40 -5.58 6.27
CA THR A 61 1.81 -5.25 6.01
C THR A 61 2.45 -6.26 5.06
N TYR A 62 2.21 -7.55 5.26
CA TYR A 62 2.71 -8.60 4.38
C TYR A 62 2.20 -8.44 2.94
N MET A 63 0.92 -8.14 2.74
CA MET A 63 0.35 -7.92 1.41
C MET A 63 0.86 -6.63 0.77
N GLN A 64 1.07 -5.57 1.55
CA GLN A 64 1.68 -4.32 1.08
C GLN A 64 3.10 -4.58 0.57
N ASP A 65 3.90 -5.33 1.32
CA ASP A 65 5.27 -5.65 0.93
C ASP A 65 5.30 -6.59 -0.28
N LYS A 66 4.38 -7.57 -0.37
CA LYS A 66 4.24 -8.48 -1.51
C LYS A 66 3.83 -7.75 -2.80
N SER A 67 2.96 -6.76 -2.70
CA SER A 67 2.41 -6.03 -3.87
C SER A 67 3.28 -4.86 -4.34
N SER A 68 4.27 -4.44 -3.53
CA SER A 68 5.16 -3.34 -3.87
C SER A 68 6.46 -3.79 -4.56
N PHE A 69 7.42 -2.88 -4.66
CA PHE A 69 8.77 -3.15 -5.15
C PHE A 69 9.62 -3.75 -4.03
N GLN A 70 10.38 -4.79 -4.36
CA GLN A 70 11.21 -5.53 -3.41
C GLN A 70 12.36 -4.67 -2.86
N ASN A 71 12.86 -3.74 -3.67
CA ASN A 71 13.95 -2.86 -3.30
C ASN A 71 13.88 -1.52 -4.06
N CYS A 72 14.68 -0.56 -3.59
CA CYS A 72 14.77 0.78 -4.17
C CYS A 72 15.15 0.77 -5.65
N LYS A 73 16.05 -0.13 -6.07
CA LYS A 73 16.51 -0.21 -7.45
C LYS A 73 15.40 -0.63 -8.40
N GLU A 74 14.61 -1.63 -8.04
CA GLU A 74 13.45 -2.08 -8.83
C GLU A 74 12.45 -0.93 -9.03
N PHE A 75 12.22 -0.12 -7.99
CA PHE A 75 11.39 1.07 -8.08
C PHE A 75 11.99 2.14 -9.00
N GLU A 76 13.27 2.46 -8.84
CA GLU A 76 13.97 3.47 -9.65
C GLU A 76 13.96 3.08 -11.13
N ASP A 77 14.31 1.83 -11.43
CA ASP A 77 14.30 1.29 -12.79
C ASP A 77 12.89 1.37 -13.39
N ALA A 78 11.85 0.98 -12.63
CA ALA A 78 10.46 1.08 -13.10
C ALA A 78 10.02 2.53 -13.34
N TYR A 79 10.40 3.46 -12.47
CA TYR A 79 10.01 4.87 -12.58
C TYR A 79 10.71 5.59 -13.73
N VAL A 80 12.00 5.30 -13.95
CA VAL A 80 12.78 5.87 -15.06
C VAL A 80 12.30 5.32 -16.40
N ASN A 81 11.99 4.03 -16.48
CA ASN A 81 11.48 3.39 -17.70
C ASN A 81 10.01 3.75 -18.01
N ALA A 82 9.27 4.29 -17.03
CA ALA A 82 7.89 4.71 -17.21
C ALA A 82 7.78 5.98 -18.07
N GLN A 83 7.37 5.79 -19.33
CA GLN A 83 7.14 6.89 -20.28
C GLN A 83 5.77 7.54 -20.05
N GLY A 84 5.78 8.82 -19.71
CA GLY A 84 4.60 9.65 -19.52
C GLY A 84 3.99 9.59 -18.11
N THR A 85 3.20 10.60 -17.79
CA THR A 85 2.58 10.86 -16.48
C THR A 85 1.81 9.64 -15.95
N ILE A 86 0.95 9.05 -16.77
CA ILE A 86 0.08 7.95 -16.35
C ILE A 86 0.90 6.73 -15.91
N LYS A 87 1.95 6.36 -16.65
CA LYS A 87 2.79 5.21 -16.28
C LYS A 87 3.57 5.48 -14.99
N LYS A 88 4.09 6.69 -14.81
CA LYS A 88 4.76 7.08 -13.55
C LYS A 88 3.81 7.04 -12.36
N GLN A 89 2.55 7.46 -12.55
CA GLN A 89 1.53 7.37 -11.52
C GLN A 89 1.20 5.92 -11.13
N LEU A 90 1.17 4.99 -12.10
CA LEU A 90 1.00 3.56 -11.80
C LEU A 90 2.18 2.99 -11.00
N VAL A 91 3.41 3.38 -11.34
CA VAL A 91 4.61 3.00 -10.56
C VAL A 91 4.50 3.54 -9.13
N VAL A 92 4.12 4.81 -8.96
CA VAL A 92 3.93 5.40 -7.63
C VAL A 92 2.80 4.71 -6.86
N ALA A 93 1.67 4.41 -7.50
CA ALA A 93 0.57 3.68 -6.88
C ALA A 93 1.02 2.29 -6.37
N ARG A 94 1.82 1.57 -7.18
CA ARG A 94 2.43 0.30 -6.77
C ARG A 94 3.40 0.47 -5.59
N LEU A 95 4.15 1.58 -5.54
CA LEU A 95 5.01 1.88 -4.39
C LEU A 95 4.21 2.09 -3.10
N PHE A 96 3.07 2.77 -3.17
CA PHE A 96 2.19 2.94 -2.01
C PHE A 96 1.60 1.62 -1.51
N ALA A 97 1.32 0.67 -2.43
CA ALA A 97 0.66 -0.60 -2.11
C ALA A 97 -0.64 -0.41 -1.30
N LEU A 98 -1.32 0.70 -1.56
CA LEU A 98 -2.52 1.17 -0.88
C LEU A 98 -3.50 1.69 -1.93
N LYS A 99 -4.78 1.70 -1.57
CA LYS A 99 -5.80 2.32 -2.42
C LYS A 99 -5.49 3.81 -2.57
N THR A 100 -5.16 4.20 -3.79
CA THR A 100 -4.73 5.57 -4.12
C THR A 100 -5.60 6.13 -5.23
N SER A 101 -6.11 7.34 -5.04
CA SER A 101 -6.91 8.04 -6.06
C SER A 101 -6.03 8.79 -7.06
N ILE A 102 -6.55 9.07 -8.25
CA ILE A 102 -5.85 9.87 -9.26
C ILE A 102 -5.46 11.24 -8.70
N PHE A 103 -6.34 11.87 -7.91
CA PHE A 103 -6.06 13.15 -7.25
C PHE A 103 -4.84 13.06 -6.31
N GLN A 104 -4.73 11.98 -5.52
CA GLN A 104 -3.58 11.73 -4.65
C GLN A 104 -2.30 11.52 -5.46
N LEU A 105 -2.36 10.77 -6.57
CA LEU A 105 -1.20 10.55 -7.45
C LEU A 105 -0.72 11.84 -8.10
N ASN A 106 -1.63 12.71 -8.55
CA ASN A 106 -1.30 14.03 -9.09
C ASN A 106 -0.59 14.91 -8.05
N LYS A 107 -1.06 14.89 -6.80
CA LYS A 107 -0.39 15.63 -5.71
C LYS A 107 1.02 15.11 -5.45
N VAL A 108 1.19 13.80 -5.33
CA VAL A 108 2.50 13.17 -5.12
C VAL A 108 3.47 13.53 -6.24
N GLN A 109 3.02 13.47 -7.49
CA GLN A 109 3.85 13.84 -8.62
C GLN A 109 4.27 15.32 -8.56
N THR A 110 3.34 16.22 -8.25
CA THR A 110 3.64 17.64 -8.08
C THR A 110 4.67 17.88 -6.97
N ILE A 111 4.59 17.13 -5.87
CA ILE A 111 5.55 17.20 -4.77
C ILE A 111 6.92 16.71 -5.24
N MET A 112 6.99 15.55 -5.91
CA MET A 112 8.26 15.02 -6.41
C MET A 112 8.96 15.99 -7.38
N GLU A 113 8.19 16.69 -8.21
CA GLU A 113 8.71 17.68 -9.17
C GLU A 113 9.13 19.00 -8.50
N LYS A 114 8.40 19.48 -7.49
CA LYS A 114 8.69 20.77 -6.81
C LYS A 114 9.78 20.67 -5.76
N GLU A 115 9.81 19.57 -5.00
CA GLU A 115 10.68 19.40 -3.82
C GLU A 115 12.05 18.79 -4.17
N ASN A 116 12.28 18.47 -5.46
CA ASN A 116 13.50 17.82 -5.96
C ASN A 116 13.92 16.59 -5.10
N ILE A 117 12.94 15.81 -4.66
CA ILE A 117 13.17 14.63 -3.82
C ILE A 117 13.75 13.53 -4.71
N SER A 118 14.92 13.01 -4.35
CA SER A 118 15.51 11.86 -5.04
C SER A 118 14.60 10.64 -4.94
N LEU A 119 14.57 9.82 -5.99
CA LEU A 119 13.75 8.59 -6.04
C LEU A 119 14.05 7.66 -4.86
N SER A 120 15.32 7.52 -4.49
CA SER A 120 15.74 6.76 -3.31
C SER A 120 15.14 7.28 -2.00
N LYS A 121 15.19 8.60 -1.78
CA LYS A 121 14.60 9.21 -0.58
C LYS A 121 13.08 9.06 -0.58
N PHE A 122 12.44 9.23 -1.74
CA PHE A 122 11.01 9.02 -1.90
C PHE A 122 10.60 7.58 -1.56
N TYR A 123 11.32 6.59 -2.12
CA TYR A 123 11.12 5.17 -1.83
C TYR A 123 11.20 4.88 -0.32
N ALA A 124 12.28 5.32 0.33
CA ALA A 124 12.50 5.07 1.75
C ALA A 124 11.38 5.66 2.63
N LEU A 125 10.91 6.87 2.31
CA LEU A 125 9.84 7.52 3.05
C LEU A 125 8.50 6.82 2.86
N ILE A 126 8.16 6.40 1.63
CA ILE A 126 6.90 5.67 1.38
C ILE A 126 6.91 4.33 2.10
N VAL A 127 7.97 3.54 1.98
CA VAL A 127 8.07 2.23 2.64
C VAL A 127 7.96 2.37 4.15
N LYS A 128 8.57 3.40 4.73
CA LYS A 128 8.45 3.70 6.17
C LYS A 128 7.03 4.09 6.58
N TYR A 129 6.38 4.99 5.84
CA TYR A 129 5.13 5.58 6.29
C TYR A 129 3.87 4.79 5.90
N ARG A 130 3.89 4.01 4.81
CA ARG A 130 2.72 3.21 4.36
C ARG A 130 2.26 2.15 5.36
N GLN A 131 3.14 1.79 6.30
CA GLN A 131 2.82 0.85 7.39
C GLN A 131 2.03 1.51 8.53
N MET A 132 2.09 2.83 8.66
CA MET A 132 1.54 3.59 9.80
C MET A 132 0.45 4.59 9.40
N TYR A 133 0.47 5.06 8.16
CA TYR A 133 -0.35 6.18 7.71
C TYR A 133 -1.11 5.85 6.43
N SER A 134 -2.27 6.47 6.27
CA SER A 134 -3.00 6.51 5.00
C SER A 134 -2.27 7.34 3.95
N VAL A 135 -2.59 7.14 2.68
CA VAL A 135 -1.98 7.91 1.58
C VAL A 135 -2.16 9.41 1.75
N SER A 136 -3.34 9.86 2.23
CA SER A 136 -3.61 11.28 2.48
C SER A 136 -2.68 11.85 3.55
N GLU A 137 -2.47 11.12 4.66
CA GLU A 137 -1.56 11.55 5.73
C GLU A 137 -0.11 11.57 5.24
N ILE A 138 0.30 10.59 4.44
CA ILE A 138 1.64 10.57 3.83
C ILE A 138 1.87 11.78 2.93
N ILE A 139 0.86 12.14 2.12
CA ILE A 139 0.93 13.33 1.26
C ILE A 139 1.06 14.59 2.12
N THR A 140 0.29 14.73 3.19
CA THR A 140 0.41 15.86 4.13
C THR A 140 1.80 15.90 4.78
N LEU A 141 2.37 14.75 5.14
CA LEU A 141 3.75 14.68 5.64
C LEU A 141 4.74 15.19 4.61
N PHE A 142 4.59 14.86 3.32
CA PHE A 142 5.45 15.41 2.28
C PHE A 142 5.27 16.90 2.05
N GLU A 143 4.02 17.39 2.07
CA GLU A 143 3.71 18.83 1.93
C GLU A 143 4.30 19.66 3.08
N THR A 144 4.56 19.04 4.23
CA THR A 144 5.11 19.71 5.43
C THR A 144 6.61 19.49 5.62
N MET A 145 7.27 18.70 4.76
CA MET A 145 8.72 18.57 4.83
C MET A 145 9.37 19.88 4.42
N PRO A 146 10.37 20.38 5.17
CA PRO A 146 11.08 21.58 4.79
C PRO A 146 11.78 21.36 3.44
N THR A 147 11.37 22.11 2.43
CA THR A 147 12.11 22.28 1.16
C THR A 147 13.56 22.60 1.51
N VAL A 148 14.50 21.75 1.08
CA VAL A 148 15.91 22.14 1.08
C VAL A 148 16.02 23.22 0.01
N LYS A 149 15.93 24.49 0.42
CA LYS A 149 16.33 25.61 -0.43
C LYS A 149 17.80 25.38 -0.77
N VAL A 150 18.06 24.89 -1.98
CA VAL A 150 19.39 24.91 -2.55
C VAL A 150 19.70 26.40 -2.74
N SER A 151 20.48 26.96 -1.80
CA SER A 151 21.06 28.28 -1.95
C SER A 151 21.86 28.29 -3.25
N LYS A 152 21.51 29.24 -4.13
CA LYS A 152 22.17 29.50 -5.41
C LYS A 152 23.67 29.71 -5.25
#